data_AF-A0A7D9DWG8-F1
#
_entry.id   AF-A0A7D9DWG8-F1
#
_cell.length_a   1.000
_cell.length_b   1.000
_cell.length_c   1.000
_cell.angle_alpha   90.00
_cell.angle_beta   90.00
_cell.angle_gamma   90.00
#
_symmetry.space_group_name_H-M   'P 1'
#
loop_
_entity.id
_entity.type
_entity.pdbx_description
1 polymer ?
#
loop_
_entity_poly.entity_id
_entity_poly.type
_entity_poly.pdbx_seq_one_letter_code
_entity_poly.pdbx_strand_id
1 'polypeptide(L)'
;MELFLNLFCALVILALLGILVGIVIIYATTSDTFAVIERLSDEKYFIDPAKQNTKCPFPYLEQESSIDLSVIVPSYNEEERCKYCDVV
;
A
#
# COMPACT_ATOMS: atom_id res chain seq x y z
N MET A 1 -19.54 -36.57 -30.82
CA MET A 1 -19.60 -35.10 -30.74
C MET A 1 -20.10 -34.67 -29.37
N GLU A 2 -21.26 -35.16 -28.92
CA GLU A 2 -21.84 -34.95 -27.58
C GLU A 2 -20.88 -35.19 -26.40
N LEU A 3 -20.15 -36.30 -26.38
CA LEU A 3 -19.20 -36.61 -25.29
C LEU A 3 -18.09 -35.58 -25.15
N PHE A 4 -17.53 -35.11 -26.28
CA PHE A 4 -16.47 -34.10 -26.31
C PHE A 4 -16.99 -32.74 -25.85
N LEU A 5 -18.22 -32.39 -26.24
CA LEU A 5 -18.87 -31.15 -25.81
C LEU A 5 -19.15 -31.16 -24.31
N ASN A 6 -19.67 -32.27 -23.77
CA ASN A 6 -19.93 -32.44 -22.34
C ASN A 6 -18.64 -32.36 -21.50
N LEU A 7 -17.56 -33.00 -21.99
CA LEU A 7 -16.24 -32.92 -21.35
C LEU A 7 -15.71 -31.48 -21.33
N PHE A 8 -15.84 -30.75 -22.45
CA PHE A 8 -15.43 -29.36 -22.54
C PHE A 8 -16.22 -28.46 -21.59
N CYS A 9 -17.56 -28.61 -21.55
CA CYS A 9 -18.40 -27.87 -20.61
C CYS A 9 -18.04 -28.17 -19.15
N ALA A 10 -17.78 -29.43 -18.79
CA ALA A 10 -17.36 -29.80 -17.44
C ALA A 10 -16.04 -29.15 -17.04
N LEU A 11 -15.06 -29.09 -17.94
CA LEU A 11 -13.78 -28.42 -17.69
C LEU A 11 -13.94 -26.90 -17.52
N VAL A 12 -14.80 -26.27 -18.32
CA VAL A 12 -15.10 -24.83 -18.19
C VAL A 12 -15.76 -24.54 -16.85
N ILE A 13 -16.74 -25.35 -16.44
CA ILE A 13 -17.42 -25.21 -15.14
C ILE A 13 -16.43 -25.38 -13.99
N LEU A 14 -15.54 -26.39 -14.06
CA LEU A 14 -14.50 -26.62 -13.06
C LEU A 14 -13.53 -25.43 -12.96
N ALA A 15 -13.12 -24.87 -14.09
CA ALA A 15 -12.23 -23.70 -14.11
C ALA A 15 -12.90 -22.47 -13.48
N LEU A 16 -14.17 -22.21 -13.81
CA LEU A 16 -14.94 -21.11 -13.20
C LEU A 16 -15.11 -21.29 -11.70
N LEU A 17 -15.40 -22.51 -11.23
CA LEU A 17 -15.43 -22.85 -9.80
C LEU A 17 -14.08 -22.62 -9.13
N GLY A 18 -12.98 -23.03 -9.77
CA GLY A 18 -11.63 -22.81 -9.27
C GLY A 18 -11.29 -21.32 -9.13
N ILE A 19 -11.65 -20.51 -10.13
CA ILE A 19 -11.45 -19.05 -10.09
C ILE A 19 -12.29 -18.44 -8.97
N LEU A 20 -13.56 -18.84 -8.82
CA LEU A 20 -14.42 -18.34 -7.75
C LEU A 20 -13.84 -18.64 -6.37
N VAL A 21 -13.38 -19.88 -6.14
CA VAL A 21 -12.72 -20.26 -4.88
C VAL A 21 -11.44 -19.45 -4.67
N GLY A 22 -10.64 -19.25 -5.72
CA GLY A 22 -9.44 -18.41 -5.65
C GLY A 22 -9.74 -16.97 -5.23
N ILE A 23 -10.79 -16.36 -5.80
CA ILE A 23 -11.23 -15.00 -5.43
C ILE A 23 -11.66 -14.96 -3.96
N VAL A 24 -12.43 -15.94 -3.49
CA VAL A 24 -12.88 -16.01 -2.09
C VAL A 24 -11.68 -16.13 -1.15
N ILE A 25 -10.69 -16.96 -1.48
CA ILE A 25 -9.47 -17.11 -0.67
C ILE A 25 -8.72 -15.78 -0.62
N ILE A 26 -8.45 -15.15 -1.76
CA ILE A 26 -7.75 -13.86 -1.82
C ILE A 26 -8.48 -12.82 -0.97
N TYR A 27 -9.79 -12.69 -1.16
CA TYR A 27 -10.60 -11.75 -0.40
C TYR A 27 -10.53 -11.99 1.12
N ALA A 28 -10.66 -13.26 1.54
CA ALA A 28 -10.58 -13.63 2.95
C ALA A 28 -9.19 -13.38 3.55
N THR A 29 -8.11 -13.58 2.78
CA THR A 29 -6.74 -13.41 3.27
C THR A 29 -6.18 -11.99 3.16
N THR A 30 -6.70 -11.17 2.26
CA THR A 30 -6.18 -9.81 2.00
C THR A 30 -6.88 -8.73 2.84
N SER A 31 -8.00 -9.04 3.50
CA SER A 31 -8.77 -8.03 4.25
C SER A 31 -8.02 -7.42 5.45
N ASP A 32 -7.09 -8.15 6.06
CA ASP A 32 -6.36 -7.70 7.26
C ASP A 32 -4.98 -7.07 6.97
N THR A 33 -4.57 -6.94 5.70
CA THR A 33 -3.19 -6.53 5.33
C THR A 33 -3.05 -5.06 4.92
N PHE A 34 -4.14 -4.30 4.87
CA PHE A 34 -4.02 -2.87 4.66
C PHE A 34 -3.71 -2.20 5.98
N ALA A 35 -2.48 -1.68 6.11
CA ALA A 35 -2.09 -0.84 7.22
C ALA A 35 -3.13 0.28 7.38
N VAL A 36 -3.89 0.23 8.47
CA VAL A 36 -4.82 1.30 8.82
C VAL A 36 -3.95 2.47 9.25
N ILE A 37 -3.77 3.44 8.35
CA ILE A 37 -2.99 4.64 8.64
C ILE A 37 -3.86 5.56 9.51
N GLU A 38 -3.87 5.31 10.82
CA GLU A 38 -4.44 6.24 11.79
C GLU A 38 -3.49 7.43 11.93
N ARG A 39 -3.87 8.58 11.36
CA ARG A 39 -3.12 9.83 11.52
C ARG A 39 -3.82 10.75 12.50
N LEU A 40 -3.10 11.21 13.51
CA LEU A 40 -3.60 12.28 14.37
C LEU A 40 -3.64 13.60 13.59
N SER A 41 -4.62 14.46 13.89
CA SER A 41 -4.72 15.79 13.27
C SER A 41 -3.44 16.62 13.42
N ASP A 42 -2.69 16.35 14.49
CA ASP A 42 -1.47 17.03 14.86
C ASP A 42 -0.25 16.63 14.02
N GLU A 43 -0.25 15.43 13.43
CA GLU A 43 0.83 14.97 12.53
C GLU A 43 0.94 15.79 11.24
N LYS A 44 -0.09 16.59 10.92
CA LYS A 44 -0.06 17.52 9.79
C LYS A 44 0.81 18.76 10.06
N TYR A 45 1.39 18.88 11.26
CA TYR A 45 2.13 20.04 11.69
C TYR A 45 3.48 19.63 12.32
N PHE A 46 4.47 20.52 12.22
CA PHE A 46 5.74 20.44 12.94
C PHE A 46 5.93 21.66 13.84
N ILE A 47 6.81 21.54 14.82
CA ILE A 47 7.22 22.66 15.67
C ILE A 47 8.47 23.27 15.05
N ASP A 48 8.40 24.56 14.70
CA ASP A 48 9.53 25.29 14.12
C ASP A 48 10.34 26.00 15.24
N PRO A 49 11.52 25.49 15.63
CA PRO A 49 12.34 26.11 16.67
C PRO A 49 12.87 27.50 16.24
N ALA A 50 12.98 27.77 14.94
CA ALA A 50 13.40 29.08 14.44
C ALA A 50 12.29 30.13 14.57
N LYS A 51 11.03 29.72 14.75
CA LYS A 51 9.87 30.60 14.92
C LYS A 51 9.27 30.50 16.32
N GLN A 52 10.10 30.55 17.35
CA GLN A 52 9.65 30.52 18.76
C GLN A 52 8.82 29.28 19.10
N ASN A 53 9.17 28.11 18.53
CA ASN A 53 8.43 26.86 18.70
C ASN A 53 6.96 26.94 18.27
N THR A 54 6.64 27.73 17.24
CA THR A 54 5.29 27.76 16.68
C THR A 54 4.97 26.49 15.89
N LYS A 55 3.71 26.05 16.00
CA LYS A 55 3.16 24.93 15.24
C LYS A 55 2.88 25.37 13.80
N CYS A 56 3.66 24.84 12.86
CA CYS A 56 3.59 25.15 11.43
C CYS A 56 3.05 23.93 10.66
N PRO A 57 2.18 24.12 9.66
CA PRO A 57 1.73 23.01 8.82
C PRO A 57 2.90 22.46 8.00
N PHE A 58 2.97 21.14 7.82
CA PHE A 58 3.87 20.56 6.84
C PHE A 58 3.49 21.03 5.43
N PRO A 59 4.49 21.25 4.54
CA PRO A 59 4.21 21.60 3.16
C PRO A 59 3.41 20.47 2.49
N TYR A 60 2.37 20.85 1.75
CA TYR A 60 1.53 19.92 1.01
C TYR A 60 1.97 19.83 -0.46
N LEU A 61 1.72 18.68 -1.09
CA LEU A 61 2.28 18.36 -2.40
C LEU A 61 1.86 19.30 -3.55
N GLU A 62 0.69 19.93 -3.47
CA GLU A 62 0.21 20.86 -4.52
C GLU A 62 0.61 22.32 -4.23
N GLN A 63 1.36 22.58 -3.15
CA GLN A 63 1.95 23.90 -2.91
C GLN A 63 3.16 24.11 -3.81
N GLU A 64 3.36 25.36 -4.24
CA GLU A 64 4.62 25.76 -4.85
C GLU A 64 5.79 25.48 -3.88
N SER A 65 6.87 24.90 -4.41
CA SER A 65 8.04 24.57 -3.63
C SER A 65 8.71 25.85 -3.14
N SER A 66 8.99 25.92 -1.84
CA SER A 66 9.72 27.05 -1.26
C SER A 66 11.22 26.98 -1.50
N ILE A 67 11.75 25.78 -1.78
CA ILE A 67 13.17 25.48 -2.00
C ILE A 67 13.34 24.32 -2.98
N ASP A 68 14.45 24.31 -3.71
CA ASP A 68 14.89 23.17 -4.51
C ASP A 68 15.79 22.26 -3.66
N LEU A 69 15.30 21.07 -3.36
CA LEU A 69 16.02 20.08 -2.55
C LEU A 69 16.50 18.93 -3.43
N SER A 70 17.81 18.64 -3.38
CA SER A 70 18.39 17.43 -3.97
C SER A 70 18.93 16.55 -2.86
N VAL A 71 18.44 15.31 -2.77
CA VAL A 71 18.85 14.33 -1.77
C VAL A 71 19.49 13.14 -2.47
N ILE A 72 20.74 12.84 -2.12
CA ILE A 72 21.42 11.63 -2.55
C ILE A 72 21.20 10.57 -1.46
N VAL A 73 20.35 9.59 -1.76
CA VAL A 73 20.12 8.45 -0.86
C VAL A 73 21.05 7.31 -1.27
N PRO A 74 21.99 6.89 -0.41
CA PRO A 74 22.84 5.73 -0.70
C PRO A 74 21.98 4.46 -0.64
N SER A 75 21.92 3.71 -1.74
CA SER A 75 21.07 2.51 -1.90
C SER A 75 21.70 1.23 -1.32
N TYR A 76 22.60 1.35 -0.34
CA TYR A 76 23.28 0.19 0.26
C TYR A 76 22.43 -0.40 1.39
N ASN A 77 22.16 -1.71 1.33
CA ASN A 77 21.43 -2.50 2.34
C ASN A 77 20.08 -1.87 2.75
N GLU A 78 19.32 -1.31 1.81
CA GLU A 78 17.99 -0.75 2.12
C GLU A 78 17.03 -1.82 2.65
N GLU A 79 17.13 -3.04 2.14
CA GLU A 79 16.38 -4.21 2.57
C GLU A 79 16.65 -4.63 4.02
N GLU A 80 17.78 -4.22 4.61
CA GLU A 80 18.07 -4.42 6.04
C GLU A 80 17.59 -3.25 6.90
N ARG A 81 17.68 -2.02 6.39
CA ARG A 81 17.22 -0.79 7.07
C ARG A 81 15.69 -0.67 7.12
N CYS A 82 14.99 -1.15 6.09
CA CYS A 82 13.55 -0.99 5.94
C CYS A 82 12.72 -2.08 6.67
N LYS A 83 13.35 -3.13 7.23
CA LYS A 83 12.66 -4.23 7.92
C LYS A 83 11.78 -3.80 9.10
N TYR A 84 12.03 -2.62 9.67
CA TYR A 84 11.25 -2.09 10.78
C TYR A 84 9.96 -1.38 10.36
N CYS A 85 9.72 -1.19 9.05
CA CYS A 85 8.50 -0.56 8.55
C CYS A 85 7.35 -1.56 8.32
N ASP A 86 7.64 -2.87 8.36
CA ASP A 86 6.66 -3.96 8.17
C ASP A 86 6.09 -4.51 9.49
N VAL A 87 6.37 -3.86 10.63
CA VAL A 87 5.84 -4.25 11.95
C VAL A 87 4.88 -3.17 12.45
N VAL A 88 3.74 -3.05 11.77
CA VAL A 88 2.52 -2.42 12.32
C VAL A 88 1.33 -3.29 11.95
#